data_AF-A0A2G1LRY5-F1
#
_entry.id   AF-A0A2G1LRY5-F1
#
_cell.length_a   1.000
_cell.length_b   1.000
_cell.length_c   1.000
_cell.angle_alpha   90.00
_cell.angle_beta   90.00
_cell.angle_gamma   90.00
#
_symmetry.space_group_name_H-M   'P 1'
#
loop_
_entity.id
_entity.type
_entity.pdbx_description
1 polymer ?
#
loop_
_entity_poly.entity_id
_entity_poly.type
_entity_poly.pdbx_seq_one_letter_code
_entity_poly.pdbx_strand_id
1 'polypeptide(L)' 'MSDYHLSYLRREHARLDGEIQREMARPHPDELTIARLKKLKLAVKDQLARQCDLSDDSRVA' A
#
# COMPACT_ATOMS: atom_id res chain seq x y z
N MET A 1 8.86 -18.76 -2.13
CA MET A 1 8.21 -18.18 -0.93
C MET A 1 7.84 -16.71 -1.18
N SER A 2 7.12 -16.38 -2.26
CA SER A 2 6.83 -14.97 -2.64
C SER A 2 5.39 -14.52 -2.38
N ASP A 3 4.41 -15.43 -2.41
CA ASP A 3 3.00 -15.07 -2.22
C ASP A 3 2.65 -14.54 -0.82
N TYR A 4 3.38 -15.00 0.20
CA TYR A 4 3.18 -14.52 1.58
C TYR A 4 3.54 -13.04 1.74
N HIS A 5 4.57 -12.59 1.00
CA HIS A 5 5.03 -11.21 1.07
C HIS A 5 4.04 -10.27 0.35
N LEU A 6 3.55 -10.67 -0.83
CA LEU A 6 2.56 -9.89 -1.58
C LEU A 6 1.22 -9.80 -0.83
N SER A 7 0.78 -10.89 -0.19
CA SER A 7 -0.44 -10.90 0.63
C SER A 7 -0.30 -10.06 1.90
N TYR A 8 0.88 -10.04 2.52
CA TYR A 8 1.18 -9.13 3.64
C TYR A 8 1.11 -7.66 3.20
N LEU A 9 1.78 -7.28 2.10
CA LEU A 9 1.72 -5.91 1.60
C LEU A 9 0.29 -5.50 1.17
N ARG A 10 -0.48 -6.40 0.55
CA ARG A 10 -1.90 -6.14 0.24
C ARG A 10 -2.73 -5.90 1.49
N ARG A 11 -2.48 -6.67 2.57
CA ARG A 11 -3.19 -6.51 3.84
C ARG A 11 -2.87 -5.16 4.49
N GLU A 12 -1.60 -4.76 4.51
CA GLU A 12 -1.22 -3.44 5.02
C GLU A 12 -1.73 -2.29 4.14
N HIS A 13 -1.73 -2.46 2.81
CA HIS A 13 -2.36 -1.49 1.92
C HIS A 13 -3.85 -1.30 2.24
N ALA A 14 -4.60 -2.39 2.42
CA ALA A 14 -6.01 -2.34 2.79
C ALA A 14 -6.25 -1.68 4.16
N ARG A 15 -5.34 -1.91 5.11
CA ARG A 15 -5.38 -1.29 6.44
C ARG A 15 -5.18 0.23 6.36
N LEU A 16 -4.14 0.67 5.66
CA LEU A 16 -3.85 2.10 5.44
C LEU A 16 -5.02 2.79 4.72
N ASP A 17 -5.64 2.12 3.75
CA ASP A 17 -6.84 2.64 3.09
C ASP A 17 -8.02 2.82 4.05
N GLY A 18 -8.25 1.84 4.93
CA GLY A 18 -9.27 1.94 5.97
C GLY A 18 -9.01 3.10 6.93
N GLU A 19 -7.75 3.34 7.31
CA GLU A 19 -7.36 4.47 8.17
C GLU A 19 -7.57 5.81 7.45
N ILE A 20 -7.21 5.92 6.17
CA ILE A 20 -7.46 7.13 5.36
C ILE A 20 -8.96 7.41 5.27
N GLN A 21 -9.78 6.39 4.97
CA GLN A 21 -11.23 6.55 4.84
C GLN A 21 -11.87 6.98 6.18
N ARG A 22 -11.41 6.41 7.29
CA ARG A 22 -11.87 6.81 8.63
C ARG A 22 -11.51 8.25 8.96
N GLU A 23 -10.28 8.67 8.66
CA GLU A 23 -9.84 10.03 8.93
C GLU A 23 -10.52 11.05 8.01
N MET A 24 -10.79 10.69 6.75
CA MET A 24 -11.56 11.51 5.81
C MET A 24 -13.05 11.59 6.17
N ALA A 25 -13.61 10.56 6.81
CA ALA A 25 -14.99 10.55 7.27
C ALA A 25 -15.20 11.34 8.57
N ARG A 26 -14.12 11.80 9.23
CA ARG A 26 -14.24 12.64 10.42
C ARG A 26 -14.69 14.04 10.06
N PRO A 27 -15.53 14.67 10.90
CA PRO A 27 -15.99 16.05 10.69
C PRO A 27 -14.86 17.09 10.73
N HIS A 28 -13.73 16.76 11.36
CA HIS A 28 -12.47 17.51 11.24
C HIS A 28 -11.37 16.58 10.72
N PRO A 29 -11.18 16.51 9.39
CA PRO A 29 -10.12 15.71 8.81
C PRO A 29 -8.77 16.36 9.09
N ASP A 30 -7.86 15.63 9.73
CA ASP A 30 -6.48 16.07 9.85
C ASP A 30 -5.75 15.83 8.53
N GLU A 31 -5.67 16.87 7.70
CA GLU A 31 -5.06 16.82 6.38
C GLU A 31 -3.59 16.39 6.42
N LEU A 32 -2.84 16.72 7.49
CA LEU A 32 -1.45 16.28 7.66
C LEU A 32 -1.39 14.78 7.88
N THR A 33 -2.28 14.24 8.71
CA THR A 33 -2.38 12.80 8.97
C THR A 33 -2.83 12.05 7.71
N ILE A 34 -3.82 12.57 6.97
CA ILE A 34 -4.26 12.01 5.69
C ILE A 34 -3.12 12.04 4.66
N ALA A 35 -2.36 13.14 4.56
CA ALA A 35 -1.24 13.24 3.64
C ALA A 35 -0.12 12.25 3.97
N ARG A 36 0.18 12.03 5.27
CA ARG A 36 1.13 11.02 5.73
C ARG A 36 0.65 9.61 5.39
N LEU A 37 -0.61 9.29 5.69
CA LEU A 37 -1.21 7.98 5.37
C LEU A 37 -1.22 7.71 3.87
N LYS A 38 -1.56 8.72 3.04
CA LYS A 38 -1.50 8.62 1.58
C LYS A 38 -0.07 8.38 1.07
N LYS A 39 0.94 9.04 1.64
CA LYS A 39 2.36 8.78 1.30
C LYS A 39 2.78 7.35 1.67
N LEU A 40 2.40 6.87 2.86
CA LEU A 40 2.67 5.49 3.27
C LEU A 40 1.99 4.49 2.33
N LYS A 41 0.72 4.73 1.99
CA LYS A 41 -0.01 3.91 1.00
C LYS A 41 0.70 3.89 -0.35
N LEU A 42 1.17 5.05 -0.83
CA LEU A 42 1.91 5.15 -2.09
C LEU A 42 3.22 4.34 -2.04
N ALA A 43 3.97 4.43 -0.95
CA ALA A 43 5.20 3.65 -0.77
C ALA A 43 4.92 2.13 -0.77
N VAL A 44 3.87 1.67 -0.09
CA VAL A 44 3.46 0.25 -0.10
C VAL A 44 3.04 -0.19 -1.50
N LYS A 45 2.33 0.67 -2.25
CA LYS A 45 1.96 0.41 -3.64
C LYS A 45 3.19 0.32 -4.55
N ASP A 46 4.16 1.21 -4.39
CA ASP A 46 5.42 1.18 -5.16
C ASP A 46 6.27 -0.04 -4.82
N GLN A 47 6.21 -0.52 -3.57
CA GLN A 47 6.88 -1.74 -3.15
C GLN A 47 6.19 -2.99 -3.71
N LEU A 48 4.85 -3.00 -3.77
CA LEU A 48 4.07 -4.03 -4.47
C LEU A 48 4.39 -4.06 -5.96
N ALA A 49 4.44 -2.89 -6.62
CA ALA A 49 4.78 -2.79 -8.04
C ALA A 49 6.18 -3.35 -8.31
N ARG A 50 7.18 -2.93 -7.51
CA ARG A 50 8.54 -3.47 -7.62
C ARG A 50 8.63 -4.97 -7.39
N GLN A 51 7.88 -5.51 -6.43
CA GLN A 51 7.87 -6.96 -6.18
C GLN A 51 7.14 -7.75 -7.26
N CYS A 52 6.16 -7.14 -7.93
CA CYS A 52 5.54 -7.71 -9.12
C CYS A 52 6.54 -7.73 -10.28
N ASP A 53 7.18 -6.59 -10.57
CA ASP A 53 8.16 -6.45 -11.67
C ASP A 53 9.37 -7.38 -11.48
N LEU A 54 9.91 -7.49 -10.25
CA LEU A 54 11.03 -8.40 -9.93
C LEU A 54 10.67 -9.89 -10.03
N SER A 55 9.38 -10.24 -9.93
CA SER A 55 8.94 -11.63 -10.07
C SER A 55 8.70 -12.03 -11.53
N ASP A 56 8.52 -11.06 -12.43
CA ASP A 56 8.28 -11.28 -13.87
C ASP A 56 9.59 -11.43 -14.69
N ASP A 57 10.76 -11.07 -14.14
CA ASP A 57 12.08 -11.17 -14.80
C ASP A 57 12.58 -12.63 -14.99
N SER A 58 11.83 -13.65 -14.53
CA SER A 58 12.19 -15.07 -14.71
C SER A 58 11.57 -15.74 -15.96
N ARG A 59 10.92 -14.98 -16.86
CA ARG A 59 10.14 -15.54 -17.99
C ARG A 59 10.60 -15.18 -19.41
N VAL A 60 11.83 -14.69 -19.61
CA VAL A 60 12.41 -14.57 -20.96
C VAL A 60 13.66 -15.43 -21.07
N ALA A 61 13.46 -16.63 -21.62
CA ALA A 61 14.48 -17.49 -22.20
C ALA A 61 14.41 -17.38 -23.73
#